data_AF-A0A061F4S9-F1
#
_entry.id   AF-A0A061F4S9-F1
#
_cell.length_a   1.000
_cell.length_b   1.000
_cell.length_c   1.000
_cell.angle_alpha   90.00
_cell.angle_beta   90.00
_cell.angle_gamma   90.00
#
_symmetry.space_group_name_H-M   'P 1'
#
loop_
_entity.id
_entity.type
_entity.pdbx_description
1 polymer ?
#
loop_
_entity_poly.entity_id
_entity_poly.type
_entity_poly.pdbx_seq_one_letter_code
_entity_poly.pdbx_strand_id
1 'polypeptide(L)'
;MKAENFPIALLRVGSWQRVSRNEGDLVAKCYFAKRKLVWEFLEHGLKSKIEIQWSDILSLKTVIQEDKPGILEIELNQPPSFHHEIDPQPRKHTQWRMVSDFTGGQAPTFSP
;
A
#
# COMPACT_ATOMS: atom_id res chain seq x y z
N MET A 1 -6.85 8.03 17.31
CA MET A 1 -6.37 6.63 17.35
C MET A 1 -5.25 6.48 16.33
N LYS A 2 -4.12 5.87 16.71
CA LYS A 2 -2.96 5.63 15.82
C LYS A 2 -3.33 4.53 14.82
N ALA A 3 -2.65 4.48 13.67
CA ALA A 3 -2.79 3.35 12.74
C ALA A 3 -2.08 2.11 13.29
N GLU A 4 -2.66 0.95 13.05
CA GLU A 4 -1.98 -0.33 13.24
C GLU A 4 -1.03 -0.56 12.07
N ASN A 5 0.21 -0.93 12.35
CA ASN A 5 1.26 -1.09 11.34
C ASN A 5 1.67 -2.56 11.29
N PHE A 6 1.71 -3.12 10.09
CA PHE A 6 2.06 -4.50 9.83
C PHE A 6 3.26 -4.52 8.88
N PRO A 7 4.42 -5.07 9.29
CA PRO A 7 5.49 -5.33 8.34
C PRO A 7 4.99 -6.38 7.33
N ILE A 8 5.32 -6.21 6.06
CA ILE A 8 4.95 -7.19 5.02
C ILE A 8 6.18 -7.53 4.18
N ALA A 9 6.27 -8.78 3.74
CA ALA A 9 7.39 -9.24 2.94
C ALA A 9 7.23 -8.90 1.44
N LEU A 10 6.00 -8.88 0.94
CA LEU A 10 5.68 -8.69 -0.47
C LEU A 10 4.38 -7.89 -0.63
N LEU A 11 4.41 -6.90 -1.51
CA LEU A 11 3.23 -6.22 -2.06
C LEU A 11 3.17 -6.49 -3.55
N ARG A 12 2.01 -6.89 -4.07
CA ARG A 12 1.80 -7.17 -5.49
C ARG A 12 0.54 -6.47 -5.99
N VAL A 13 0.63 -5.87 -7.17
CA VAL A 13 -0.48 -5.28 -7.94
C VAL A 13 -0.29 -5.74 -9.39
N GLY A 14 -1.16 -6.62 -9.89
CA GLY A 14 -0.94 -7.27 -11.19
C GLY A 14 0.44 -7.95 -11.27
N SER A 15 1.22 -7.63 -12.30
CA SER A 15 2.62 -8.06 -12.45
C SER A 15 3.63 -7.18 -11.70
N TRP A 16 3.23 -6.01 -11.21
CA TRP A 16 4.09 -5.13 -10.42
C TRP A 16 4.20 -5.66 -8.98
N GLN A 17 5.42 -5.62 -8.43
CA GLN A 17 5.64 -6.05 -7.05
C GLN A 17 6.76 -5.30 -6.34
N ARG A 18 6.66 -5.25 -5.02
CA ARG A 18 7.71 -4.78 -4.10
C ARG A 18 7.99 -5.85 -3.08
N VAL A 19 9.27 -6.22 -2.96
CA VAL A 19 9.78 -7.16 -1.96
C VAL A 19 10.50 -6.33 -0.89
N SER A 20 10.18 -6.57 0.37
CA SER A 20 10.90 -5.98 1.49
C SER A 20 12.36 -6.45 1.48
N ARG A 21 13.30 -5.50 1.62
CA ARG A 21 14.75 -5.77 1.68
C ARG A 21 15.30 -5.61 3.07
N ASN A 22 14.69 -4.74 3.87
CA ASN A 22 15.05 -4.47 5.25
C ASN A 22 13.79 -4.44 6.11
N GLU A 23 13.91 -4.77 7.38
CA GLU A 23 12.79 -4.68 8.31
C GLU A 23 12.19 -3.26 8.32
N GLY A 24 10.89 -3.17 8.09
CA GLY A 24 10.14 -1.91 8.11
C GLY A 24 10.25 -1.06 6.84
N ASP A 25 10.91 -1.51 5.77
CA ASP A 25 10.98 -0.77 4.50
C ASP A 25 9.73 -0.87 3.63
N LEU A 26 8.84 -1.83 3.95
CA LEU A 26 7.55 -2.05 3.33
C LEU A 26 6.54 -2.36 4.45
N VAL A 27 5.59 -1.46 4.66
CA VAL A 27 4.66 -1.50 5.79
C VAL A 27 3.24 -1.28 5.31
N ALA A 28 2.35 -2.20 5.67
CA ALA A 28 0.91 -1.99 5.56
C ALA A 28 0.38 -1.30 6.83
N LYS A 29 -0.60 -0.42 6.68
CA LYS A 29 -1.21 0.33 7.77
C LYS A 29 -2.72 0.31 7.68
N CYS A 30 -3.36 0.00 8.80
CA CYS A 30 -4.80 0.09 8.96
C CYS A 30 -5.16 1.35 9.73
N TYR A 31 -5.76 2.33 9.05
CA TYR A 31 -6.29 3.53 9.69
C TYR A 31 -7.79 3.36 9.96
N PHE A 32 -8.15 2.66 11.04
CA PHE A 32 -9.55 2.38 11.39
C PHE A 32 -10.44 3.63 11.45
N ALA A 33 -9.97 4.69 12.13
CA ALA A 33 -10.71 5.94 12.26
C ALA A 33 -10.89 6.68 10.91
N LYS A 34 -9.95 6.50 9.97
CA LYS A 34 -10.02 7.09 8.63
C LYS A 34 -10.60 6.13 7.59
N ARG A 35 -10.96 4.91 7.99
CA ARG A 35 -11.50 3.83 7.14
C ARG A 35 -10.70 3.63 5.85
N LYS A 36 -9.38 3.47 6.00
CA LYS A 36 -8.47 3.23 4.87
C LYS A 36 -7.33 2.28 5.18
N LEU A 37 -6.85 1.61 4.15
CA LEU A 37 -5.62 0.82 4.13
C LEU A 37 -4.54 1.60 3.39
N VAL A 38 -3.31 1.52 3.88
CA VAL A 38 -2.17 2.24 3.30
C VAL A 38 -0.96 1.32 3.24
N TRP A 39 -0.27 1.29 2.11
CA TRP A 39 1.07 0.71 2.00
C TRP A 39 2.06 1.83 1.83
N GLU A 40 3.10 1.85 2.66
CA GLU A 40 4.24 2.75 2.52
C GLU A 40 5.51 1.94 2.28
N PHE A 41 6.34 2.40 1.35
CA PHE A 41 7.65 1.81 1.08
C PHE A 41 8.66 2.84 0.60
N LEU A 42 9.95 2.50 0.69
CA LEU A 42 11.03 3.34 0.18
C LEU A 42 11.37 3.00 -1.26
N GLU A 43 11.57 4.04 -2.06
CA GLU A 43 12.05 3.98 -3.43
C GLU A 43 13.06 5.10 -3.67
N HIS A 44 14.30 4.73 -4.03
CA HIS A 44 15.40 5.68 -4.25
C HIS A 44 15.62 6.69 -3.11
N GLY A 45 15.37 6.27 -1.87
CA GLY A 45 15.55 7.10 -0.67
C GLY A 45 14.36 8.01 -0.32
N LEU A 46 13.28 7.98 -1.11
CA LEU A 46 12.03 8.69 -0.83
C LEU A 46 10.89 7.71 -0.54
N LYS A 47 9.90 8.12 0.25
CA LYS A 47 8.72 7.28 0.48
C LYS A 47 7.73 7.35 -0.68
N SER A 48 7.17 6.20 -1.01
CA SER A 48 6.02 6.00 -1.87
C SER A 48 4.86 5.42 -1.07
N LYS A 49 3.63 5.72 -1.49
CA LYS A 49 2.41 5.31 -0.79
C LYS A 49 1.31 4.89 -1.75
N ILE A 50 0.68 3.74 -1.47
CA ILE A 50 -0.59 3.31 -2.06
C ILE A 50 -1.67 3.42 -0.98
N GLU A 51 -2.79 4.06 -1.30
CA GLU A 51 -3.90 4.27 -0.36
C GLU A 51 -5.23 3.81 -0.95
N ILE A 52 -5.95 2.97 -0.18
CA ILE A 52 -7.23 2.35 -0.53
C ILE A 52 -8.28 2.78 0.51
N GLN A 53 -9.40 3.36 0.09
CA GLN A 53 -10.52 3.60 0.99
C GLN A 53 -11.28 2.29 1.22
N TRP A 54 -11.82 2.08 2.42
CA TRP A 54 -12.61 0.88 2.70
C TRP A 54 -13.88 0.78 1.86
N SER A 55 -14.45 1.92 1.44
CA SER A 55 -15.58 1.97 0.51
C SER A 55 -15.29 1.30 -0.82
N ASP A 56 -14.00 1.20 -1.17
CA ASP A 56 -13.56 0.73 -2.47
C ASP A 56 -13.20 -0.76 -2.44
N ILE A 57 -13.23 -1.38 -1.26
CA ILE A 57 -12.92 -2.80 -1.06
C ILE A 57 -14.18 -3.62 -1.33
N LEU A 58 -14.11 -4.46 -2.37
CA LEU A 58 -15.16 -5.43 -2.71
C LEU A 58 -15.05 -6.71 -1.90
N SER A 59 -13.83 -7.23 -1.76
CA SER A 59 -13.59 -8.48 -1.04
C SER A 59 -12.22 -8.49 -0.38
N LEU A 60 -12.12 -9.23 0.72
CA LEU A 60 -10.89 -9.53 1.44
C LEU A 60 -10.80 -11.05 1.58
N LYS A 61 -9.71 -11.63 1.07
CA LYS A 61 -9.49 -13.07 1.14
C LYS A 61 -8.13 -13.34 1.75
N THR A 62 -8.09 -14.27 2.70
CA THR A 62 -6.85 -14.74 3.29
C THR A 62 -6.49 -16.10 2.72
N VAL A 63 -5.23 -16.26 2.34
CA VAL A 63 -4.67 -17.55 1.92
C VAL A 63 -3.56 -17.89 2.90
N ILE A 64 -3.79 -18.93 3.70
CA ILE A 64 -2.86 -19.42 4.71
C ILE A 64 -2.57 -20.87 4.36
N GLN A 65 -1.28 -21.21 4.27
CA GLN A 65 -0.79 -22.57 4.02
C GLN A 65 0.32 -22.86 5.01
N GLU A 66 0.43 -24.13 5.42
CA GLU A 66 1.50 -24.59 6.30
C GLU A 66 2.87 -24.24 5.71
N ASP A 67 3.77 -23.75 6.56
CA ASP A 67 5.13 -23.30 6.22
C ASP A 67 5.25 -22.23 5.12
N LYS A 68 4.17 -21.50 4.80
CA LYS A 68 4.18 -20.39 3.84
C LYS A 68 3.74 -19.07 4.47
N PRO A 69 4.23 -17.92 3.97
CA PRO A 69 3.70 -16.62 4.37
C PRO A 69 2.20 -16.53 4.07
N GLY A 70 1.44 -16.01 5.04
CA GLY A 70 0.03 -15.68 4.83
C GLY A 70 -0.13 -14.56 3.81
N ILE A 71 -1.10 -14.70 2.91
CA ILE A 71 -1.41 -13.71 1.87
C ILE A 71 -2.78 -13.10 2.17
N LEU A 72 -2.85 -11.77 2.13
CA LEU A 72 -4.11 -11.02 2.10
C LEU A 72 -4.34 -10.52 0.67
N GLU A 73 -5.34 -11.09 0.00
CA GLU A 73 -5.84 -10.65 -1.30
C GLU A 73 -6.95 -9.62 -1.08
N ILE A 74 -6.91 -8.52 -1.83
CA ILE A 74 -7.86 -7.41 -1.74
C ILE A 74 -8.37 -7.11 -3.13
N GLU A 75 -9.68 -7.21 -3.30
CA GLU A 75 -10.36 -6.86 -4.55
C GLU A 75 -10.96 -5.46 -4.42
N LEU A 76 -10.79 -4.64 -5.45
CA LEU A 76 -11.20 -3.23 -5.44
C LEU A 76 -12.17 -2.92 -6.58
N ASN A 77 -13.16 -2.07 -6.30
CA ASN A 77 -14.05 -1.51 -7.33
C ASN A 77 -13.53 -0.20 -7.93
N GLN A 78 -12.47 0.38 -7.37
CA GLN A 78 -11.83 1.61 -7.84
C GLN A 78 -10.31 1.47 -7.72
N PRO A 79 -9.53 2.11 -8.60
CA PRO A 79 -8.08 2.11 -8.48
C PRO A 79 -7.65 2.77 -7.17
N PRO A 80 -6.58 2.27 -6.51
CA PRO A 80 -6.01 2.93 -5.36
C PRO A 80 -5.40 4.29 -5.75
N SER A 81 -5.17 5.13 -4.74
CA SER A 81 -4.49 6.41 -4.91
C SER A 81 -2.99 6.29 -4.64
N PHE A 82 -2.18 6.87 -5.53
CA PHE A 82 -0.72 6.80 -5.50
C PHE A 82 -0.12 8.12 -5.06
N HIS A 83 0.90 8.07 -4.20
CA HIS A 83 1.56 9.28 -3.70
C HIS A 83 3.06 9.09 -3.56
N HIS A 84 3.82 10.16 -3.78
CA HIS A 84 5.23 10.25 -3.44
C HIS A 84 5.45 11.29 -2.33
N GLU A 85 6.46 11.06 -1.51
CA GLU A 85 6.97 12.06 -0.58
C GLU A 85 7.57 13.24 -1.35
N ILE A 86 7.34 14.43 -0.84
CA ILE A 86 7.94 15.67 -1.34
C ILE A 86 8.68 16.37 -0.21
N ASP A 87 9.80 17.01 -0.56
CA ASP A 87 10.58 17.85 0.35
C ASP A 87 10.80 17.20 1.73
N PRO A 88 11.54 16.07 1.80
CA PRO A 88 11.74 15.35 3.05
C PRO A 88 12.53 16.21 4.04
N GLN A 89 11.85 16.74 5.05
CA GLN A 89 12.46 17.57 6.07
C GLN A 89 12.72 16.76 7.35
N PRO A 90 13.95 16.75 7.88
CA PRO A 90 14.26 16.08 9.14
C PRO A 90 13.31 16.53 10.26
N ARG A 91 12.79 15.56 11.03
CA ARG A 91 11.92 15.80 12.19
C ARG A 91 10.57 16.47 11.88
N LYS A 92 10.18 16.61 10.60
CA LYS A 92 8.84 17.03 10.21
C LYS A 92 8.00 15.85 9.73
N HIS A 93 6.68 16.04 9.71
CA HIS A 93 5.78 15.09 9.10
C HIS A 93 6.05 15.01 7.60
N THR A 94 6.04 13.77 7.06
CA THR A 94 6.13 13.53 5.62
C THR A 94 5.01 14.27 4.90
N GLN A 95 5.38 15.07 3.90
CA GLN A 95 4.44 15.68 2.97
C GLN A 95 4.25 14.76 1.78
N TRP A 96 3.01 14.64 1.31
CA TRP A 96 2.63 13.75 0.23
C TRP A 96 2.07 14.52 -0.96
N ARG A 97 2.48 14.14 -2.15
CA ARG A 97 1.87 14.58 -3.40
C ARG A 97 1.25 13.39 -4.10
N MET A 98 0.00 13.53 -4.54
CA MET A 98 -0.65 12.53 -5.40
C MET A 98 0.05 12.47 -6.76
N VAL A 99 0.25 11.27 -7.28
CA VAL A 99 0.92 11.01 -8.55
C VAL A 99 0.10 10.02 -9.39
N SER A 100 0.43 9.92 -10.67
CA SER A 100 -0.09 8.87 -11.55
C SER A 100 0.34 7.47 -11.08
N ASP A 101 -0.35 6.44 -11.58
CA ASP A 101 -0.06 5.04 -11.25
C ASP A 101 1.41 4.67 -11.57
N PHE A 102 2.20 4.48 -10.51
CA PHE A 102 3.60 4.06 -10.60
C PHE A 102 3.76 2.53 -10.76
N THR A 103 2.66 1.78 -10.80
CA THR A 103 2.69 0.33 -11.04
C THR A 103 2.75 -0.01 -12.53
N GLY A 104 2.75 1.00 -13.41
CA GLY A 104 2.80 0.81 -14.85
C GLY A 104 1.48 0.33 -15.44
N GLY A 105 0.35 0.80 -14.91
CA GLY A 105 -0.99 0.43 -15.38
C GLY A 105 -1.48 -0.92 -14.87
N GLN A 106 -0.87 -1.46 -13.81
CA GLN A 106 -1.29 -2.74 -13.21
C GLN A 106 -2.43 -2.56 -12.21
N ALA A 107 -2.69 -1.33 -11.78
CA ALA A 107 -3.83 -1.01 -10.95
C ALA A 107 -5.14 -1.28 -11.71
N PRO A 108 -6.16 -1.87 -11.07
CA PRO A 108 -7.42 -2.13 -11.72
C PRO A 108 -8.07 -0.81 -12.17
N THR A 109 -8.27 -0.65 -13.47
CA THR A 109 -9.12 0.40 -14.03
C THR A 109 -10.55 -0.13 -14.02
N PHE A 110 -11.41 0.43 -13.16
CA PHE A 110 -12.83 0.09 -13.19
C PHE A 110 -13.39 0.42 -14.58
N SER A 111 -13.87 -0.59 -15.29
CA SER A 111 -14.67 -0.44 -16.50
C SER A 111 -16.09 -0.89 -16.15
N PRO A 112 -17.11 -0.02 -16.24
CA PRO A 112 -18.49 -0.34 -15.87
C PRO A 112 -19.13 -1.42 -16.74
#